data_AF-A0A8S9G353-F1
#
_entry.id   AF-A0A8S9G353-F1
#
_cell.length_a   1.000
_cell.length_b   1.000
_cell.length_c   1.000
_cell.angle_alpha   90.00
_cell.angle_beta   90.00
_cell.angle_gamma   90.00
#
_symmetry.space_group_name_H-M   'P 1'
#
loop_
_entity.id
_entity.type
_entity.pdbx_description
1 polymer ?
#
loop_
_entity_poly.entity_id
_entity_poly.type
_entity_poly.pdbx_seq_one_letter_code
_entity_poly.pdbx_strand_id
1 'polypeptide(L)'
;MLTTSIYVAVSYRLFELTNTLKTAFIPTKDDKRLVYNTISGIIICTCLYFFSFVLIQIPQKMSRLLRRRVHQPNAEVRIKQLIEFKSTDASFVGDSSGELRNVLDSRAAIFKDKGLTRLEKNLLMKFFKLVQTHLASSSTEHDETAVKVSEEDMESPFVEFLSKMRLPPKIKSILLYGIAMLDHDQDNTEETCEHVLKTTEGIDRLALYITSIGRFSNALGALMYPVYGQGELPQAFCRRAAVKGCIYVLRMPVTSLLLDKASVRLASGQEIFSQKLVLDQCVTVGLESLSPLTDQQKETIRVLVPNEISSKEKIARGICIIRGSVRADISNALVVYPPKSLFPEQLTAVRVLQLGKGALLSAMSTLIREQVPENLQTDSIVENDTAVTKPVVLWRALYVQELVKGEFGGDISSTSSPDGNLNYNEIVESTVKLYEQLMGSGELFKEETSQENTAEEDDGDDVIED
;
A
#
# COMPACT_ATOMS: atom_id res chain seq x y z
N MET A 1 -30.44 38.30 33.57
CA MET A 1 -29.80 38.76 34.82
C MET A 1 -28.32 38.34 34.87
N LEU A 2 -27.98 37.06 34.75
CA LEU A 2 -26.58 36.60 34.76
C LEU A 2 -25.77 37.05 33.52
N THR A 3 -26.34 36.89 32.33
CA THR A 3 -25.71 37.28 31.05
C THR A 3 -25.42 38.77 30.95
N THR A 4 -26.34 39.60 31.45
CA THR A 4 -26.20 41.06 31.51
C THR A 4 -25.07 41.48 32.44
N SER A 5 -24.92 40.81 33.58
CA SER A 5 -23.85 41.08 34.55
C SER A 5 -22.46 40.69 34.01
N ILE A 6 -22.39 39.59 33.25
CA ILE A 6 -21.15 39.16 32.58
C ILE A 6 -20.75 40.18 31.50
N TYR A 7 -21.69 40.66 30.68
CA TYR A 7 -21.41 41.66 29.66
C TYR A 7 -20.92 42.99 30.25
N VAL A 8 -21.49 43.42 31.38
CA VAL A 8 -21.03 44.63 32.08
C VAL A 8 -19.63 44.43 32.68
N ALA A 9 -19.33 43.26 33.27
CA ALA A 9 -18.01 42.98 33.83
C ALA A 9 -16.93 42.90 32.75
N VAL A 10 -17.22 42.27 31.61
CA VAL A 10 -16.31 42.21 30.45
C VAL A 10 -16.10 43.59 29.86
N SER A 11 -17.17 44.38 29.70
CA SER A 11 -17.07 45.75 29.17
C SER A 11 -16.25 46.65 30.10
N TYR A 12 -16.41 46.51 31.42
CA TYR A 12 -15.63 47.24 32.40
C TYR A 12 -14.14 46.87 32.33
N ARG A 13 -13.82 45.58 32.24
CA ARG A 13 -12.43 45.11 32.07
C ARG A 13 -11.81 45.56 30.75
N LEU A 14 -12.58 45.55 29.67
CA LEU A 14 -12.12 46.04 28.37
C LEU A 14 -11.86 47.55 28.40
N PHE A 15 -12.71 48.31 29.09
CA PHE A 15 -12.55 49.75 29.28
C PHE A 15 -11.32 50.09 30.15
N GLU A 16 -11.09 49.33 31.22
CA GLU A 16 -9.91 49.44 32.10
C GLU A 16 -8.62 49.17 31.31
N LEU A 17 -8.61 48.11 30.50
CA LEU A 17 -7.50 47.77 29.61
C LEU A 17 -7.25 48.86 28.57
N THR A 18 -8.32 49.42 28.00
CA THR A 18 -8.24 50.47 26.98
C THR A 18 -7.70 51.78 27.57
N ASN A 19 -8.08 52.15 28.80
CA ASN A 19 -7.52 53.33 29.48
C ASN A 19 -6.07 53.13 29.92
N THR A 20 -5.69 51.91 30.32
CA THR A 20 -4.30 51.56 30.65
C THR A 20 -3.42 51.60 29.39
N LEU A 21 -3.91 51.11 28.26
CA LEU A 21 -3.25 51.23 26.96
C LEU A 21 -3.17 52.69 26.51
N LYS A 22 -4.25 53.47 26.67
CA LYS A 22 -4.28 54.90 26.32
C LYS A 22 -3.24 55.70 27.10
N THR A 23 -3.06 55.42 28.39
CA THR A 23 -2.04 56.08 29.23
C THR A 23 -0.62 55.57 28.96
N ALA A 24 -0.45 54.34 28.49
CA ALA A 24 0.85 53.82 28.05
C ALA A 24 1.29 54.37 26.67
N PHE A 25 0.35 54.62 25.76
CA PHE A 25 0.64 55.01 24.37
C PHE A 25 0.45 56.51 24.07
N ILE A 26 -0.34 57.25 24.86
CA ILE A 26 -0.59 58.69 24.66
C ILE A 26 -0.01 59.47 25.84
N PRO A 27 1.21 60.03 25.73
CA PRO A 27 1.79 60.83 26.79
C PRO A 27 1.08 62.19 26.87
N THR A 28 0.56 62.54 28.04
CA THR A 28 -0.20 63.78 28.24
C THR A 28 0.66 65.04 28.39
N LYS A 29 2.01 64.97 28.29
CA LYS A 29 2.85 66.19 28.30
C LYS A 29 4.34 66.05 27.96
N ASP A 30 4.81 64.92 27.41
CA ASP A 30 6.25 64.67 27.23
C ASP A 30 6.58 64.08 25.84
N ASP A 31 7.01 64.94 24.90
CA ASP A 31 7.31 64.60 23.50
C ASP A 31 8.38 63.49 23.36
N LYS A 32 9.28 63.37 24.35
CA LYS A 32 10.40 62.42 24.31
C LYS A 32 9.96 60.96 24.40
N ARG A 33 8.87 60.66 25.13
CA ARG A 33 8.34 59.28 25.25
C ARG A 33 7.62 58.80 24.00
N LEU A 34 6.90 59.70 23.33
CA LEU A 34 6.23 59.38 22.07
C LEU A 34 7.27 59.03 21.00
N VAL A 35 8.32 59.85 20.89
CA VAL A 35 9.44 59.61 19.97
C VAL A 35 10.14 58.27 20.27
N TYR A 36 10.38 57.94 21.55
CA TYR A 36 10.99 56.65 21.92
C TYR A 36 10.12 55.44 21.57
N ASN A 37 8.80 55.54 21.74
CA ASN A 37 7.85 54.50 21.36
C ASN A 37 7.75 54.34 19.84
N THR A 38 7.78 55.45 19.08
CA THR A 38 7.82 55.42 17.62
C THR A 38 9.12 54.78 17.11
N ILE A 39 10.27 55.14 17.67
CA ILE A 39 11.57 54.55 17.32
C ILE A 39 11.57 53.05 17.64
N SER A 40 11.07 52.65 18.82
CA SER A 40 10.96 51.24 19.20
C SER A 40 10.04 50.46 18.26
N GLY A 41 8.91 51.06 17.85
CA GLY A 41 8.01 50.49 16.85
C GLY A 41 8.67 50.28 15.48
N ILE A 42 9.45 51.27 15.01
CA ILE A 42 10.18 51.16 13.74
C ILE A 42 11.21 50.03 13.80
N ILE A 43 11.96 49.91 14.91
CA ILE A 43 12.95 48.85 15.13
C ILE A 43 12.28 47.47 15.13
N ILE A 44 11.18 47.31 15.86
CA ILE A 44 10.45 46.03 15.93
C ILE A 44 9.90 45.65 14.53
N CYS A 45 9.31 46.60 13.80
CA CYS A 45 8.80 46.36 12.45
C CYS A 45 9.91 45.98 11.46
N THR A 46 11.07 46.63 11.53
CA THR A 46 12.22 46.28 10.67
C THR A 46 12.81 44.92 11.02
N CYS A 47 12.93 44.58 12.31
CA CYS A 47 13.34 43.25 12.75
C CYS A 47 12.36 42.16 12.28
N LEU A 48 11.04 42.38 12.42
CA LEU A 48 10.02 41.43 11.97
C LEU A 48 10.01 41.27 10.45
N TYR A 49 10.20 42.35 9.70
CA TYR A 49 10.30 42.29 8.24
C TYR A 49 11.54 41.52 7.79
N PHE A 50 12.69 41.75 8.44
CA PHE A 50 13.92 41.02 8.16
C PHE A 50 13.78 39.53 8.51
N PHE A 51 13.16 39.20 9.64
CA PHE A 51 12.90 37.83 10.04
C PHE A 51 11.95 37.12 9.06
N SER A 52 10.91 37.81 8.60
CA SER A 52 10.01 37.31 7.54
C SER A 52 10.75 37.09 6.22
N PHE A 53 11.62 38.01 5.82
CA PHE A 53 12.43 37.88 4.61
C PHE A 53 13.39 36.69 4.68
N VAL A 54 14.04 36.46 5.83
CA VAL A 54 14.90 35.29 6.07
C VAL A 54 14.08 34.00 6.07
N LEU A 55 12.91 33.98 6.71
CA LEU A 55 12.00 32.82 6.71
C LEU A 55 11.50 32.45 5.31
N ILE A 56 11.30 33.44 4.43
CA ILE A 56 10.94 33.20 3.01
C ILE A 56 12.14 32.65 2.21
N GLN A 57 13.38 33.04 2.55
CA GLN A 57 14.58 32.52 1.89
C GLN A 57 15.02 31.12 2.36
N ILE A 58 14.64 30.70 3.57
CA ILE A 58 14.97 29.36 4.09
C ILE A 58 14.45 28.22 3.19
N PRO A 59 13.18 28.18 2.72
CA PRO A 59 12.74 27.14 1.78
C PRO A 59 13.50 27.17 0.44
N GLN A 60 13.92 28.34 -0.03
CA GLN A 60 14.67 28.49 -1.29
C GLN A 60 16.14 28.06 -1.18
N LYS A 61 16.81 28.28 -0.03
CA LYS A 61 18.18 27.80 0.21
C LYS A 61 18.21 26.33 0.64
N MET A 62 17.22 25.87 1.41
CA MET A 62 17.10 24.48 1.85
C MET A 62 16.78 23.55 0.66
N SER A 63 15.98 23.99 -0.32
CA SER A 63 15.79 23.25 -1.58
C SER A 63 17.07 23.13 -2.40
N ARG A 64 17.94 24.16 -2.42
CA ARG A 64 19.26 24.10 -3.08
C ARG A 64 20.26 23.19 -2.35
N LEU A 65 20.22 23.17 -1.02
CA LEU A 65 21.08 22.31 -0.19
C LEU A 65 20.61 20.84 -0.17
N LEU A 66 19.30 20.59 -0.20
CA LEU A 66 18.72 19.26 -0.42
C LEU A 66 18.99 18.75 -1.83
N ARG A 67 19.04 19.63 -2.84
CA ARG A 67 19.43 19.27 -4.21
C ARG A 67 20.90 18.84 -4.32
N ARG A 68 21.80 19.36 -3.46
CA ARG A 68 23.22 18.98 -3.41
C ARG A 68 23.51 17.71 -2.61
N ARG A 69 22.70 17.32 -1.62
CA ARG A 69 22.89 16.06 -0.86
C ARG A 69 22.18 14.83 -1.45
N VAL A 70 21.43 15.00 -2.53
CA VAL A 70 20.59 13.95 -3.15
C VAL A 70 21.16 13.51 -4.51
N HIS A 71 22.47 13.61 -4.70
CA HIS A 71 23.18 13.01 -5.84
C HIS A 71 23.51 11.55 -5.53
N GLN A 72 22.59 10.67 -5.90
CA GLN A 72 22.85 9.23 -6.05
C GLN A 72 21.79 8.64 -7.00
N PRO A 73 22.21 7.89 -8.03
CA PRO A 73 21.33 7.50 -9.13
C PRO A 73 20.41 6.33 -8.76
N ASN A 74 19.32 6.20 -9.51
CA ASN A 74 18.32 5.09 -9.60
C ASN A 74 16.94 5.36 -8.96
N ALA A 75 15.89 5.24 -9.78
CA ALA A 75 14.48 5.50 -9.42
C ALA A 75 13.80 4.30 -8.73
N GLU A 76 14.02 3.07 -9.20
CA GLU A 76 13.53 1.84 -8.54
C GLU A 76 14.22 1.58 -7.18
N VAL A 77 15.48 1.98 -7.06
CA VAL A 77 16.30 1.78 -5.86
C VAL A 77 15.84 2.69 -4.71
N ARG A 78 15.24 3.86 -4.98
CA ARG A 78 14.83 4.81 -3.92
C ARG A 78 13.53 4.46 -3.19
N ILE A 79 12.55 3.78 -3.80
CA ILE A 79 11.37 3.31 -3.03
C ILE A 79 11.79 2.15 -2.14
N LYS A 80 12.64 1.24 -2.64
CA LYS A 80 13.22 0.15 -1.84
C LYS A 80 14.08 0.65 -0.67
N GLN A 81 14.69 1.83 -0.76
CA GLN A 81 15.40 2.45 0.36
C GLN A 81 14.47 3.10 1.40
N LEU A 82 13.20 3.37 1.07
CA LEU A 82 12.26 4.02 1.97
C LEU A 82 11.48 3.04 2.84
N ILE A 83 11.30 1.80 2.36
CA ILE A 83 10.50 0.78 3.02
C ILE A 83 11.34 -0.47 3.23
N GLU A 84 11.44 -0.90 4.48
CA GLU A 84 12.01 -2.20 4.82
C GLU A 84 10.93 -3.28 4.66
N PHE A 85 11.31 -4.44 4.12
CA PHE A 85 10.43 -5.58 3.94
C PHE A 85 10.89 -6.77 4.78
N LYS A 86 9.93 -7.52 5.31
CA LYS A 86 10.15 -8.82 5.95
C LYS A 86 9.43 -9.91 5.20
N SER A 87 10.04 -11.10 5.18
CA SER A 87 9.41 -12.27 4.56
C SER A 87 8.31 -12.84 5.41
N THR A 88 7.41 -13.56 4.76
CA THR A 88 6.59 -14.57 5.42
C THR A 88 7.45 -15.78 5.75
N ASP A 89 7.51 -16.17 7.01
CA ASP A 89 8.39 -17.26 7.49
C ASP A 89 7.90 -18.63 7.02
N ALA A 90 6.58 -18.80 6.89
CA ALA A 90 5.97 -20.03 6.40
C ALA A 90 4.56 -19.82 5.83
N SER A 91 4.19 -20.66 4.87
CA SER A 91 2.84 -20.71 4.30
C SER A 91 2.18 -22.07 4.55
N PHE A 92 0.89 -22.07 4.85
CA PHE A 92 0.11 -23.25 5.18
C PHE A 92 -1.19 -23.32 4.41
N VAL A 93 -1.66 -24.54 4.15
CA VAL A 93 -3.02 -24.85 3.70
C VAL A 93 -3.75 -25.56 4.85
N GLY A 94 -4.89 -25.01 5.26
CA GLY A 94 -5.71 -25.53 6.36
C GLY A 94 -6.95 -26.26 5.88
N ASP A 95 -7.51 -27.10 6.77
CA ASP A 95 -8.81 -27.75 6.60
C ASP A 95 -9.72 -27.54 7.83
N SER A 96 -10.98 -28.00 7.74
CA SER A 96 -11.98 -27.90 8.82
C SER A 96 -11.59 -28.63 10.10
N SER A 97 -10.64 -29.56 10.06
CA SER A 97 -10.14 -30.24 11.26
C SER A 97 -9.20 -29.35 12.08
N GLY A 98 -8.75 -28.23 11.51
CA GLY A 98 -7.74 -27.35 12.09
C GLY A 98 -6.31 -27.85 11.86
N GLU A 99 -6.12 -28.89 11.04
CA GLU A 99 -4.79 -29.34 10.62
C GLU A 99 -4.21 -28.34 9.62
N LEU A 100 -2.96 -27.91 9.85
CA LEU A 100 -2.24 -27.00 8.95
C LEU A 100 -1.12 -27.75 8.25
N ARG A 101 -1.19 -27.82 6.92
CA ARG A 101 -0.18 -28.47 6.09
C ARG A 101 0.73 -27.43 5.46
N ASN A 102 2.02 -27.74 5.35
CA ASN A 102 2.97 -26.82 4.73
C ASN A 102 2.69 -26.69 3.23
N VAL A 103 2.79 -25.48 2.70
CA VAL A 103 2.88 -25.30 1.25
C VAL A 103 4.17 -25.95 0.77
N LEU A 104 4.06 -26.83 -0.22
CA LEU A 104 5.17 -27.61 -0.75
C LEU A 104 5.83 -26.86 -1.90
N ASP A 105 6.47 -25.75 -1.58
CA ASP A 105 7.02 -24.77 -2.52
C ASP A 105 8.46 -25.02 -2.96
N SER A 106 9.18 -25.89 -2.25
CA SER A 106 10.62 -26.08 -2.42
C SER A 106 11.00 -27.54 -2.30
N ARG A 107 12.15 -27.91 -2.88
CA ARG A 107 12.71 -29.27 -2.73
C ARG A 107 12.87 -29.66 -1.26
N ALA A 108 13.28 -28.71 -0.42
CA ALA A 108 13.42 -28.93 1.01
C ALA A 108 12.06 -29.17 1.70
N ALA A 109 11.04 -28.37 1.37
CA ALA A 109 9.68 -28.55 1.89
C ALA A 109 9.09 -29.91 1.48
N ILE A 110 9.19 -30.27 0.19
CA ILE A 110 8.74 -31.56 -0.35
C ILE A 110 9.44 -32.72 0.34
N PHE A 111 10.76 -32.60 0.56
CA PHE A 111 11.52 -33.66 1.21
C PHE A 111 11.12 -33.86 2.67
N LYS A 112 10.97 -32.75 3.44
CA LYS A 112 10.61 -32.76 4.86
C LYS A 112 9.17 -33.22 5.13
N ASP A 113 8.28 -33.11 4.14
CA ASP A 113 6.88 -33.50 4.30
C ASP A 113 6.71 -34.99 4.64
N LYS A 114 5.83 -35.31 5.59
CA LYS A 114 5.56 -36.71 5.99
C LYS A 114 4.26 -37.25 5.42
N GLY A 115 3.41 -36.40 4.83
CA GLY A 115 2.11 -36.76 4.30
C GLY A 115 2.16 -37.33 2.87
N LEU A 116 3.23 -37.03 2.12
CA LEU A 116 3.44 -37.54 0.76
C LEU A 116 4.29 -38.80 0.70
N THR A 117 3.84 -39.75 -0.12
CA THR A 117 4.62 -40.92 -0.52
C THR A 117 5.80 -40.53 -1.42
N ARG A 118 6.81 -41.41 -1.52
CA ARG A 118 7.98 -41.18 -2.38
C ARG A 118 7.60 -40.96 -3.85
N LEU A 119 6.57 -41.65 -4.33
CA LEU A 119 6.08 -41.50 -5.71
C LEU A 119 5.47 -40.11 -5.93
N GLU A 120 4.62 -39.64 -5.01
CA GLU A 120 3.99 -38.32 -5.08
C GLU A 120 5.02 -37.19 -5.00
N LYS A 121 6.02 -37.31 -4.11
CA LYS A 121 7.15 -36.36 -4.05
C LYS A 121 7.91 -36.29 -5.37
N ASN A 122 8.17 -37.44 -6.00
CA ASN A 122 8.85 -37.49 -7.29
C ASN A 122 7.99 -36.87 -8.41
N LEU A 123 6.68 -37.08 -8.40
CA LEU A 123 5.75 -36.47 -9.37
C LEU A 123 5.74 -34.94 -9.24
N LEU A 124 5.62 -34.42 -8.00
CA LEU A 124 5.63 -32.98 -7.75
C LEU A 124 6.97 -32.33 -8.15
N MET A 125 8.09 -32.98 -7.83
CA MET A 125 9.42 -32.50 -8.25
C MET A 125 9.57 -32.46 -9.78
N LYS A 126 9.04 -33.47 -10.49
CA LYS A 126 9.02 -33.48 -11.96
C LYS A 126 8.15 -32.36 -12.52
N PHE A 127 7.00 -32.13 -11.90
CA PHE A 127 6.11 -31.04 -12.29
C PHE A 127 6.77 -29.66 -12.12
N PHE A 128 7.42 -29.39 -10.99
CA PHE A 128 8.17 -28.14 -10.82
C PHE A 128 9.34 -28.00 -11.80
N LYS A 129 10.03 -29.09 -12.14
CA LYS A 129 11.07 -29.06 -13.17
C LYS A 129 10.47 -28.69 -14.54
N LEU A 130 9.31 -29.24 -14.88
CA LEU A 130 8.59 -28.90 -16.11
C LEU A 130 8.22 -27.41 -16.17
N VAL A 131 7.69 -26.84 -15.07
CA VAL A 131 7.39 -25.39 -14.99
C VAL A 131 8.67 -24.55 -15.18
N GLN A 132 9.78 -24.93 -14.53
CA GLN A 132 11.06 -24.22 -14.67
C GLN A 132 11.64 -24.33 -16.09
N THR A 133 11.53 -25.50 -16.73
CA THR A 133 12.00 -25.71 -18.10
C THR A 133 11.16 -24.90 -19.10
N HIS A 134 9.85 -24.78 -18.87
CA HIS A 134 8.99 -23.92 -19.68
C HIS A 134 9.48 -22.46 -19.68
N LEU A 135 9.86 -21.94 -18.51
CA LEU A 135 10.44 -20.58 -18.38
C LEU A 135 11.77 -20.42 -19.10
N ALA A 136 12.64 -21.43 -19.06
CA ALA A 136 13.93 -21.34 -19.74
C ALA A 136 13.78 -21.39 -21.27
N SER A 137 12.78 -22.12 -21.77
CA SER A 137 12.51 -22.26 -23.20
C SER A 137 11.87 -21.04 -23.85
N SER A 138 11.27 -20.13 -23.07
CA SER A 138 10.82 -18.81 -23.58
C SER A 138 11.96 -17.79 -23.68
N SER A 139 13.14 -18.08 -23.13
CA SER A 139 14.30 -17.17 -23.12
C SER A 139 15.48 -17.55 -24.03
N THR A 140 15.56 -18.79 -24.52
CA THR A 140 16.67 -19.25 -25.38
C THR A 140 16.22 -20.31 -26.40
N GLU A 141 16.74 -20.22 -27.63
CA GLU A 141 16.44 -21.17 -28.72
C GLU A 141 16.86 -22.61 -28.39
N HIS A 142 15.95 -23.54 -28.70
CA HIS A 142 16.13 -24.96 -29.01
C HIS A 142 16.97 -25.81 -28.04
N ASP A 143 16.32 -26.34 -27.00
CA ASP A 143 16.73 -27.60 -26.35
C ASP A 143 15.70 -28.69 -26.68
N GLU A 144 16.04 -29.60 -27.61
CA GLU A 144 15.16 -30.67 -28.14
C GLU A 144 14.80 -31.75 -27.10
N THR A 145 15.37 -31.69 -25.90
CA THR A 145 15.11 -32.66 -24.81
C THR A 145 14.11 -32.18 -23.76
N ALA A 146 13.60 -30.96 -23.89
CA ALA A 146 12.62 -30.39 -22.98
C ALA A 146 11.23 -31.01 -23.18
N VAL A 147 10.64 -31.57 -22.11
CA VAL A 147 9.22 -31.92 -22.08
C VAL A 147 8.42 -30.62 -22.15
N LYS A 148 8.05 -30.20 -23.36
CA LYS A 148 7.17 -29.06 -23.59
C LYS A 148 5.74 -29.45 -23.27
N VAL A 149 5.01 -28.55 -22.61
CA VAL A 149 3.57 -28.65 -22.47
C VAL A 149 2.97 -28.42 -23.86
N SER A 150 1.99 -29.23 -24.28
CA SER A 150 1.38 -29.04 -25.60
C SER A 150 0.54 -27.76 -25.64
N GLU A 151 0.43 -27.14 -26.82
CA GLU A 151 -0.43 -25.96 -27.01
C GLU A 151 -1.90 -26.24 -26.63
N GLU A 152 -2.37 -27.47 -26.87
CA GLU A 152 -3.70 -27.91 -26.42
C GLU A 152 -3.83 -27.91 -24.89
N ASP A 153 -2.79 -28.36 -24.18
CA ASP A 153 -2.79 -28.34 -22.72
C ASP A 153 -2.72 -26.92 -22.18
N MET A 154 -2.04 -26.00 -22.89
CA MET A 154 -1.91 -24.60 -22.51
C MET A 154 -3.23 -23.85 -22.47
N GLU A 155 -4.10 -24.09 -23.46
CA GLU A 155 -5.44 -23.49 -23.50
C GLU A 155 -6.46 -24.24 -22.62
N SER A 156 -6.15 -25.46 -22.18
CA SER A 156 -7.02 -26.23 -21.29
C SER A 156 -7.11 -25.63 -19.87
N PRO A 157 -8.21 -25.89 -19.13
CA PRO A 157 -8.31 -25.52 -17.74
C PRO A 157 -7.15 -26.10 -16.91
N PHE A 158 -6.56 -25.28 -16.04
CA PHE A 158 -5.38 -25.68 -15.27
C PHE A 158 -5.65 -26.90 -14.37
N VAL A 159 -6.87 -27.03 -13.84
CA VAL A 159 -7.30 -28.19 -13.05
C VAL A 159 -7.26 -29.50 -13.85
N GLU A 160 -7.66 -29.45 -15.13
CA GLU A 160 -7.62 -30.59 -16.02
C GLU A 160 -6.17 -30.99 -16.31
N PHE A 161 -5.30 -30.01 -16.56
CA PHE A 161 -3.88 -30.26 -16.74
C PHE A 161 -3.22 -30.88 -15.49
N LEU A 162 -3.51 -30.37 -14.30
CA LEU A 162 -3.03 -30.97 -13.03
C LEU A 162 -3.53 -32.41 -12.85
N SER A 163 -4.74 -32.71 -13.33
CA SER A 163 -5.31 -34.06 -13.32
C SER A 163 -4.63 -34.98 -14.33
N LYS A 164 -4.33 -34.48 -15.54
CA LYS A 164 -3.55 -35.18 -16.56
C LYS A 164 -2.15 -35.54 -16.06
N MET A 165 -1.53 -34.67 -15.26
CA MET A 165 -0.25 -34.91 -14.59
C MET A 165 -0.31 -35.91 -13.42
N ARG A 166 -1.49 -36.48 -13.13
CA ARG A 166 -1.75 -37.47 -12.08
C ARG A 166 -1.35 -36.98 -10.68
N LEU A 167 -1.50 -35.68 -10.43
CA LEU A 167 -1.22 -35.11 -9.11
C LEU A 167 -2.36 -35.44 -8.14
N PRO A 168 -2.07 -35.90 -6.91
CA PRO A 168 -3.08 -36.17 -5.89
C PRO A 168 -3.93 -34.92 -5.58
N PRO A 169 -5.22 -35.08 -5.20
CA PRO A 169 -6.10 -33.95 -4.87
C PRO A 169 -5.51 -32.99 -3.84
N LYS A 170 -4.82 -33.51 -2.83
CA LYS A 170 -4.13 -32.71 -1.80
C LYS A 170 -3.05 -31.80 -2.40
N ILE A 171 -2.29 -32.28 -3.38
CA ILE A 171 -1.26 -31.48 -4.07
C ILE A 171 -1.91 -30.46 -4.99
N LYS A 172 -2.97 -30.83 -5.73
CA LYS A 172 -3.70 -29.88 -6.58
C LYS A 172 -4.20 -28.70 -5.75
N SER A 173 -4.82 -28.97 -4.61
CA SER A 173 -5.29 -27.92 -3.69
C SER A 173 -4.16 -27.00 -3.23
N ILE A 174 -2.98 -27.54 -2.88
CA ILE A 174 -1.80 -26.72 -2.54
C ILE A 174 -1.34 -25.88 -3.72
N LEU A 175 -1.29 -26.43 -4.93
CA LEU A 175 -0.87 -25.70 -6.13
C LEU A 175 -1.86 -24.58 -6.50
N LEU A 176 -3.16 -24.86 -6.48
CA LEU A 176 -4.22 -23.91 -6.84
C LEU A 176 -4.34 -22.78 -5.81
N TYR A 177 -4.39 -23.11 -4.52
CA TYR A 177 -4.74 -22.15 -3.47
C TYR A 177 -3.53 -21.65 -2.68
N GLY A 178 -2.53 -22.51 -2.45
CA GLY A 178 -1.32 -22.15 -1.70
C GLY A 178 -0.23 -21.46 -2.54
N ILE A 179 -0.15 -21.79 -3.84
CA ILE A 179 0.89 -21.25 -4.75
C ILE A 179 0.29 -20.29 -5.77
N ALA A 180 -0.70 -20.73 -6.56
CA ALA A 180 -1.37 -19.88 -7.56
C ALA A 180 -2.38 -18.88 -6.94
N MET A 181 -2.68 -19.05 -5.65
CA MET A 181 -3.48 -18.14 -4.82
C MET A 181 -4.87 -17.83 -5.39
N LEU A 182 -5.56 -18.83 -5.93
CA LEU A 182 -6.91 -18.66 -6.48
C LEU A 182 -7.97 -18.41 -5.39
N ASP A 183 -9.02 -17.66 -5.74
CA ASP A 183 -10.15 -17.38 -4.86
C ASP A 183 -11.25 -18.43 -4.96
N HIS A 184 -11.65 -18.81 -6.18
CA HIS A 184 -12.84 -19.61 -6.40
C HIS A 184 -12.55 -21.10 -6.58
N ASP A 185 -13.58 -21.93 -6.37
CA ASP A 185 -13.49 -23.37 -6.59
C ASP A 185 -13.36 -23.68 -8.08
N GLN A 186 -12.21 -24.23 -8.49
CA GLN A 186 -11.93 -24.53 -9.89
C GLN A 186 -12.39 -25.94 -10.30
N ASP A 187 -12.81 -26.78 -9.34
CA ASP A 187 -13.29 -28.14 -9.63
C ASP A 187 -14.78 -28.16 -10.05
N ASN A 188 -15.55 -27.10 -9.75
CA ASN A 188 -16.98 -26.99 -10.08
C ASN A 188 -17.28 -25.82 -11.01
N THR A 189 -17.12 -26.03 -12.32
CA THR A 189 -17.28 -25.03 -13.37
C THR A 189 -18.71 -24.53 -13.55
N GLU A 190 -19.72 -25.30 -13.13
CA GLU A 190 -21.11 -25.08 -13.54
C GLU A 190 -21.91 -24.11 -12.64
N GLU A 191 -21.49 -23.88 -11.40
CA GLU A 191 -22.37 -23.22 -10.41
C GLU A 191 -21.90 -21.83 -9.94
N THR A 192 -20.60 -21.51 -9.97
CA THR A 192 -20.08 -20.29 -9.29
C THR A 192 -18.74 -19.73 -9.82
N CYS A 193 -18.13 -20.35 -10.84
CA CYS A 193 -16.79 -19.99 -11.27
C CYS A 193 -16.83 -18.88 -12.33
N GLU A 194 -16.67 -17.61 -11.93
CA GLU A 194 -16.66 -16.48 -12.87
C GLU A 194 -15.43 -16.50 -13.80
N HIS A 195 -14.32 -17.13 -13.37
CA HIS A 195 -13.10 -17.25 -14.15
C HIS A 195 -12.41 -18.61 -13.93
N VAL A 196 -12.39 -19.44 -14.97
CA VAL A 196 -11.64 -20.70 -15.02
C VAL A 196 -10.20 -20.38 -15.42
N LEU A 197 -9.25 -20.69 -14.55
CA LEU A 197 -7.83 -20.45 -14.78
C LEU A 197 -7.32 -21.34 -15.93
N LYS A 198 -6.76 -20.72 -16.98
CA LYS A 198 -6.08 -21.44 -18.06
C LYS A 198 -4.73 -21.98 -17.60
N THR A 199 -4.27 -23.06 -18.25
CA THR A 199 -2.98 -23.68 -17.90
C THR A 199 -1.80 -22.75 -18.11
N THR A 200 -1.80 -21.92 -19.17
CA THR A 200 -0.80 -20.86 -19.37
C THR A 200 -0.66 -19.98 -18.13
N GLU A 201 -1.77 -19.38 -17.70
CA GLU A 201 -1.79 -18.48 -16.54
C GLU A 201 -1.42 -19.20 -15.24
N GLY A 202 -1.85 -20.46 -15.08
CA GLY A 202 -1.47 -21.28 -13.93
C GLY A 202 0.03 -21.55 -13.86
N ILE A 203 0.65 -21.86 -15.00
CA ILE A 203 2.10 -22.06 -15.11
C ILE A 203 2.84 -20.74 -14.81
N ASP A 204 2.36 -19.61 -15.33
CA ASP A 204 2.97 -18.30 -15.10
C ASP A 204 2.90 -17.88 -13.63
N ARG A 205 1.76 -18.11 -12.96
CA ARG A 205 1.60 -17.86 -11.51
C ARG A 205 2.55 -18.74 -10.68
N LEU A 206 2.66 -20.02 -11.01
CA LEU A 206 3.59 -20.95 -10.34
C LEU A 206 5.05 -20.55 -10.57
N ALA A 207 5.38 -20.18 -11.81
CA ALA A 207 6.70 -19.71 -12.18
C ALA A 207 7.11 -18.46 -11.40
N LEU A 208 6.22 -17.46 -11.34
CA LEU A 208 6.43 -16.25 -10.57
C LEU A 208 6.66 -16.55 -9.09
N TYR A 209 5.85 -17.45 -8.51
CA TYR A 209 6.02 -17.87 -7.13
C TYR A 209 7.39 -18.53 -6.90
N ILE A 210 7.74 -19.54 -7.70
CA ILE A 210 8.99 -20.30 -7.56
C ILE A 210 10.22 -19.39 -7.74
N THR A 211 10.19 -18.46 -8.70
CA THR A 211 11.29 -17.51 -8.95
C THR A 211 11.36 -16.40 -7.90
N SER A 212 10.31 -16.20 -7.10
CA SER A 212 10.30 -15.24 -5.99
C SER A 212 10.94 -15.81 -4.72
N ILE A 213 10.94 -17.14 -4.54
CA ILE A 213 11.56 -17.80 -3.38
C ILE A 213 13.07 -17.51 -3.35
N GLY A 214 13.57 -17.02 -2.22
CA GLY A 214 14.99 -16.75 -2.03
C GLY A 214 15.56 -15.66 -2.94
N ARG A 215 14.71 -14.88 -3.62
CA ARG A 215 15.14 -13.77 -4.50
C ARG A 215 15.88 -12.68 -3.72
N PHE A 216 15.54 -12.48 -2.46
CA PHE A 216 16.18 -11.49 -1.59
C PHE A 216 16.85 -12.19 -0.41
N SER A 217 18.07 -11.78 -0.07
CA SER A 217 18.85 -12.41 1.02
C SER A 217 18.20 -12.26 2.39
N ASN A 218 17.41 -11.19 2.59
CA ASN A 218 16.62 -10.94 3.79
C ASN A 218 15.20 -11.53 3.73
N ALA A 219 14.80 -12.14 2.61
CA ALA A 219 13.49 -12.77 2.47
C ALA A 219 13.55 -14.12 1.73
N LEU A 220 13.50 -15.20 2.53
CA LEU A 220 13.66 -16.56 2.02
C LEU A 220 12.38 -17.12 1.37
N GLY A 221 11.20 -16.63 1.74
CA GLY A 221 9.92 -17.03 1.14
C GLY A 221 9.57 -16.28 -0.15
N ALA A 222 8.53 -16.73 -0.85
CA ALA A 222 8.02 -16.07 -2.06
C ALA A 222 7.30 -14.74 -1.78
N LEU A 223 6.91 -14.49 -0.53
CA LEU A 223 6.12 -13.33 -0.12
C LEU A 223 6.90 -12.43 0.84
N MET A 224 6.65 -11.13 0.70
CA MET A 224 7.18 -10.09 1.56
C MET A 224 6.09 -9.16 2.03
N TYR A 225 6.29 -8.58 3.20
CA TYR A 225 5.39 -7.64 3.83
C TYR A 225 6.19 -6.42 4.32
N PRO A 226 5.73 -5.18 4.06
CA PRO A 226 6.43 -4.00 4.53
C PRO A 226 6.40 -3.93 6.06
N VAL A 227 7.56 -3.69 6.66
CA VAL A 227 7.67 -3.39 8.07
C VAL A 227 6.83 -2.14 8.35
N TYR A 228 6.06 -2.15 9.44
CA TYR A 228 5.07 -1.13 9.81
C TYR A 228 3.75 -1.15 9.04
N GLY A 229 3.59 -2.07 8.09
CA GLY A 229 2.33 -2.33 7.43
C GLY A 229 2.18 -1.69 6.06
N GLN A 230 1.14 -2.12 5.34
CA GLN A 230 0.90 -1.72 3.95
C GLN A 230 0.64 -0.21 3.78
N GLY A 231 0.32 0.51 4.85
CA GLY A 231 0.15 1.96 4.85
C GLY A 231 1.44 2.75 4.56
N GLU A 232 2.62 2.12 4.64
CA GLU A 232 3.89 2.74 4.25
C GLU A 232 4.05 2.88 2.73
N LEU A 233 3.42 1.99 1.95
CA LEU A 233 3.50 2.01 0.48
C LEU A 233 2.97 3.35 -0.09
N PRO A 234 1.71 3.78 0.18
CA PRO A 234 1.22 5.08 -0.27
C PRO A 234 2.11 6.25 0.19
N GLN A 235 2.60 6.22 1.43
CA GLN A 235 3.44 7.28 1.97
C GLN A 235 4.77 7.42 1.22
N ALA A 236 5.41 6.30 0.85
CA ALA A 236 6.64 6.33 0.07
C ALA A 236 6.42 6.92 -1.33
N PHE A 237 5.32 6.57 -2.00
CA PHE A 237 4.94 7.19 -3.27
C PHE A 237 4.64 8.68 -3.11
N CYS A 238 3.92 9.08 -2.06
CA CYS A 238 3.67 10.50 -1.77
C CYS A 238 4.96 11.28 -1.55
N ARG A 239 5.90 10.71 -0.77
CA ARG A 239 7.22 11.32 -0.55
C ARG A 239 7.99 11.47 -1.86
N ARG A 240 7.96 10.46 -2.73
CA ARG A 240 8.63 10.52 -4.05
C ARG A 240 8.04 11.63 -4.92
N ALA A 241 6.72 11.76 -4.97
CA ALA A 241 6.04 12.82 -5.69
C ALA A 241 6.35 14.21 -5.11
N ALA A 242 6.41 14.35 -3.78
CA ALA A 242 6.76 15.61 -3.12
C ALA A 242 8.19 16.09 -3.48
N VAL A 243 9.15 15.16 -3.59
CA VAL A 243 10.51 15.48 -4.06
C VAL A 243 10.53 16.05 -5.48
N LYS A 244 9.54 15.69 -6.31
CA LYS A 244 9.35 16.22 -7.67
C LYS A 244 8.45 17.46 -7.71
N GLY A 245 8.08 18.03 -6.56
CA GLY A 245 7.33 19.29 -6.45
C GLY A 245 5.83 19.12 -6.22
N CYS A 246 5.33 17.91 -5.97
CA CYS A 246 3.92 17.70 -5.62
C CYS A 246 3.59 18.33 -4.25
N ILE A 247 2.42 18.96 -4.15
CA ILE A 247 1.91 19.60 -2.93
C ILE A 247 0.83 18.70 -2.32
N TYR A 248 1.00 18.35 -1.05
CA TYR A 248 0.04 17.55 -0.28
C TYR A 248 -0.68 18.43 0.73
N VAL A 249 -2.02 18.32 0.77
CA VAL A 249 -2.87 19.03 1.73
C VAL A 249 -3.79 18.03 2.41
N LEU A 250 -3.53 17.74 3.68
CA LEU A 250 -4.39 16.89 4.52
C LEU A 250 -5.38 17.75 5.31
N ARG A 251 -6.49 17.14 5.76
CA ARG A 251 -7.56 17.81 6.53
C ARG A 251 -8.18 19.01 5.80
N MET A 252 -8.20 18.97 4.46
CA MET A 252 -8.86 19.96 3.61
C MET A 252 -9.97 19.27 2.81
N PRO A 253 -11.23 19.32 3.27
CA PRO A 253 -12.34 18.71 2.55
C PRO A 253 -12.59 19.41 1.20
N VAL A 254 -12.93 18.61 0.19
CA VAL A 254 -13.49 19.10 -1.07
C VAL A 254 -15.01 19.17 -0.90
N THR A 255 -15.60 20.34 -1.16
CA THR A 255 -17.04 20.57 -0.95
C THR A 255 -17.87 20.40 -2.22
N SER A 256 -17.30 20.68 -3.39
CA SER A 256 -18.01 20.54 -4.66
C SER A 256 -17.06 20.31 -5.83
N LEU A 257 -17.52 19.55 -6.81
CA LEU A 257 -16.87 19.33 -8.10
C LEU A 257 -17.43 20.32 -9.13
N LEU A 258 -16.55 20.96 -9.89
CA LEU A 258 -16.88 21.91 -10.95
C LEU A 258 -16.64 21.24 -12.30
N LEU A 259 -17.71 20.69 -12.89
CA LEU A 259 -17.65 19.77 -14.04
C LEU A 259 -17.15 20.43 -15.33
N ASP A 260 -17.45 21.71 -15.55
CA ASP A 260 -17.10 22.40 -16.79
C ASP A 260 -15.58 22.57 -16.99
N LYS A 261 -14.78 22.38 -15.93
CA LYS A 261 -13.33 22.64 -15.92
C LYS A 261 -12.50 21.59 -15.16
N ALA A 262 -13.03 20.39 -14.89
CA ALA A 262 -12.37 19.36 -14.06
C ALA A 262 -11.73 19.94 -12.77
N SER A 263 -12.47 20.84 -12.10
CA SER A 263 -11.96 21.67 -11.01
C SER A 263 -12.68 21.35 -9.70
N VAL A 264 -12.07 21.70 -8.57
CA VAL A 264 -12.64 21.41 -7.24
C VAL A 264 -12.75 22.68 -6.40
N ARG A 265 -13.80 22.77 -5.59
CA ARG A 265 -13.92 23.80 -4.55
C ARG A 265 -13.61 23.18 -3.20
N LEU A 266 -12.74 23.84 -2.45
CA LEU A 266 -12.33 23.44 -1.12
C LEU A 266 -13.26 24.04 -0.05
N ALA A 267 -13.25 23.45 1.15
CA ALA A 267 -13.95 23.98 2.31
C ALA A 267 -13.49 25.39 2.73
N SER A 268 -12.29 25.82 2.30
CA SER A 268 -11.82 27.20 2.47
C SER A 268 -12.55 28.22 1.58
N GLY A 269 -13.37 27.76 0.62
CA GLY A 269 -13.98 28.57 -0.42
C GLY A 269 -13.09 28.77 -1.66
N GLN A 270 -11.83 28.31 -1.61
CA GLN A 270 -10.91 28.40 -2.75
C GLN A 270 -11.28 27.39 -3.84
N GLU A 271 -11.20 27.83 -5.10
CA GLU A 271 -11.33 26.98 -6.28
C GLU A 271 -9.94 26.62 -6.81
N ILE A 272 -9.71 25.33 -7.04
CA ILE A 272 -8.49 24.80 -7.65
C ILE A 272 -8.83 24.28 -9.04
N PHE A 273 -8.17 24.86 -10.04
CA PHE A 273 -8.29 24.48 -11.42
C PHE A 273 -7.26 23.40 -11.78
N SER A 274 -7.70 22.36 -12.48
CA SER A 274 -6.84 21.31 -13.03
C SER A 274 -7.29 20.93 -14.44
N GLN A 275 -6.35 20.47 -15.26
CA GLN A 275 -6.67 19.90 -16.58
C GLN A 275 -7.19 18.47 -16.46
N LYS A 276 -6.70 17.73 -15.46
CA LYS A 276 -7.07 16.35 -15.18
C LYS A 276 -7.32 16.18 -13.70
N LEU A 277 -8.36 15.44 -13.36
CA LEU A 277 -8.73 15.17 -11.99
C LEU A 277 -8.83 13.66 -11.76
N VAL A 278 -8.08 13.16 -10.78
CA VAL A 278 -8.15 11.78 -10.32
C VAL A 278 -8.79 11.78 -8.94
N LEU A 279 -9.85 11.01 -8.78
CA LEU A 279 -10.61 10.92 -7.53
C LEU A 279 -10.60 9.49 -7.01
N ASP A 280 -10.58 9.36 -5.68
CA ASP A 280 -10.93 8.10 -5.05
C ASP A 280 -12.45 7.91 -5.12
N GLN A 281 -12.88 6.67 -5.31
CA GLN A 281 -14.30 6.29 -5.34
C GLN A 281 -15.05 6.63 -4.05
N CYS A 282 -14.37 6.79 -2.91
CA CYS A 282 -15.04 7.23 -1.68
C CYS A 282 -15.53 8.70 -1.71
N VAL A 283 -15.24 9.46 -2.78
CA VAL A 283 -15.85 10.77 -3.03
C VAL A 283 -17.29 10.58 -3.54
N THR A 284 -18.24 10.59 -2.61
CA THR A 284 -19.67 10.48 -2.94
C THR A 284 -20.19 11.79 -3.52
N VAL A 285 -20.63 11.77 -4.78
CA VAL A 285 -21.43 12.86 -5.37
C VAL A 285 -22.88 12.63 -4.97
N GLY A 286 -23.47 13.57 -4.21
CA GLY A 286 -24.86 13.46 -3.77
C GLY A 286 -25.83 13.32 -4.95
N LEU A 287 -26.60 12.23 -4.97
CA LEU A 287 -27.53 11.87 -6.05
C LEU A 287 -28.59 12.97 -6.33
N GLU A 288 -28.92 13.75 -5.30
CA GLU A 288 -29.84 14.91 -5.38
C GLU A 288 -29.35 16.01 -6.34
N SER A 289 -28.04 16.08 -6.59
CA SER A 289 -27.42 17.05 -7.50
C SER A 289 -27.38 16.62 -8.97
N LEU A 290 -27.93 15.45 -9.32
CA LEU A 290 -27.89 14.90 -10.68
C LEU A 290 -29.06 15.35 -11.58
N SER A 291 -30.12 15.91 -10.98
CA SER A 291 -31.35 16.29 -11.69
C SER A 291 -31.24 17.47 -12.68
N PRO A 292 -30.30 18.44 -12.55
CA PRO A 292 -30.16 19.54 -13.52
C PRO A 292 -29.02 19.35 -14.55
N LEU A 293 -28.38 18.18 -14.63
CA LEU A 293 -27.16 18.00 -15.43
C LEU A 293 -27.46 17.72 -16.91
N THR A 294 -26.63 18.28 -17.80
CA THR A 294 -26.63 17.94 -19.23
C THR A 294 -26.14 16.51 -19.47
N ASP A 295 -26.45 15.92 -20.62
CA ASP A 295 -26.05 14.54 -20.93
C ASP A 295 -24.52 14.37 -20.95
N GLN A 296 -23.78 15.41 -21.35
CA GLN A 296 -22.31 15.44 -21.29
C GLN A 296 -21.79 15.45 -19.84
N GLN A 297 -22.45 16.18 -18.94
CA GLN A 297 -22.11 16.21 -17.52
C GLN A 297 -22.47 14.88 -16.82
N LYS A 298 -23.58 14.24 -17.22
CA LYS A 298 -23.93 12.90 -16.74
C LYS A 298 -22.88 11.88 -17.15
N GLU A 299 -22.42 11.90 -18.40
CA GLU A 299 -21.35 11.02 -18.88
C GLU A 299 -20.04 11.24 -18.10
N THR A 300 -19.70 12.49 -17.81
CA THR A 300 -18.52 12.83 -16.99
C THR A 300 -18.64 12.32 -15.55
N ILE A 301 -19.85 12.29 -14.99
CA ILE A 301 -20.11 11.82 -13.63
C ILE A 301 -20.29 10.29 -13.56
N ARG A 302 -20.58 9.60 -14.66
CA ARG A 302 -20.64 8.12 -14.67
C ARG A 302 -19.39 7.49 -14.06
N VAL A 303 -18.23 8.07 -14.33
CA VAL A 303 -16.93 7.65 -13.76
C VAL A 303 -16.90 7.66 -12.22
N LEU A 304 -17.72 8.51 -11.58
CA LEU A 304 -17.80 8.69 -10.13
C LEU A 304 -19.01 8.01 -9.50
N VAL A 305 -20.01 7.65 -10.30
CA VAL A 305 -21.21 6.95 -9.82
C VAL A 305 -21.01 5.47 -10.12
N PRO A 306 -20.89 4.61 -9.09
CA PRO A 306 -20.83 3.17 -9.33
C PRO A 306 -22.05 2.77 -10.16
N ASN A 307 -21.84 2.22 -11.36
CA ASN A 307 -22.92 1.68 -12.17
C ASN A 307 -23.73 0.71 -11.29
N GLU A 308 -25.02 1.01 -11.08
CA GLU A 308 -25.94 0.16 -10.27
C GLU A 308 -26.01 -1.30 -10.76
N ILE A 309 -25.45 -1.57 -11.95
CA ILE A 309 -25.51 -2.82 -12.71
C ILE A 309 -24.22 -3.68 -12.54
N SER A 310 -23.11 -3.14 -12.02
CA SER A 310 -21.94 -3.97 -11.73
C SER A 310 -22.21 -4.74 -10.45
N SER A 311 -22.23 -6.08 -10.51
CA SER A 311 -22.31 -6.98 -9.35
C SER A 311 -21.40 -6.44 -8.25
N LYS A 312 -22.00 -5.99 -7.14
CA LYS A 312 -21.25 -5.43 -6.01
C LYS A 312 -20.51 -6.56 -5.30
N GLU A 313 -19.39 -6.98 -5.87
CA GLU A 313 -18.44 -7.82 -5.18
C GLU A 313 -18.04 -7.14 -3.88
N LYS A 314 -17.94 -7.94 -2.83
CA LYS A 314 -17.67 -7.47 -1.48
C LYS A 314 -16.57 -8.31 -0.88
N ILE A 315 -15.63 -7.66 -0.22
CA ILE A 315 -14.58 -8.32 0.53
C ILE A 315 -14.90 -8.22 2.01
N ALA A 316 -15.01 -9.36 2.68
CA ALA A 316 -15.01 -9.43 4.12
C ALA A 316 -13.57 -9.41 4.64
N ARG A 317 -13.25 -8.47 5.54
CA ARG A 317 -11.96 -8.35 6.19
C ARG A 317 -12.11 -8.50 7.70
N GLY A 318 -11.25 -9.31 8.30
CA GLY A 318 -11.19 -9.53 9.75
C GLY A 318 -9.81 -9.18 10.28
N ILE A 319 -9.75 -8.37 11.33
CA ILE A 319 -8.52 -8.06 12.06
C ILE A 319 -8.64 -8.70 13.44
N CYS A 320 -7.68 -9.53 13.80
CA CYS A 320 -7.64 -10.22 15.09
C CYS A 320 -6.32 -9.91 15.80
N ILE A 321 -6.40 -9.53 17.08
CA ILE A 321 -5.24 -9.48 17.97
C ILE A 321 -5.25 -10.79 18.75
N ILE A 322 -4.17 -11.56 18.64
CA ILE A 322 -4.05 -12.87 19.27
C ILE A 322 -2.87 -12.91 20.25
N ARG A 323 -3.00 -13.72 21.29
CA ARG A 323 -1.90 -14.15 22.15
C ARG A 323 -1.46 -15.54 21.72
N GLY A 324 -0.16 -15.68 21.46
CA GLY A 324 0.43 -16.89 20.89
C GLY A 324 0.56 -16.80 19.37
N SER A 325 0.87 -17.92 18.74
CA SER A 325 1.01 -18.05 17.29
C SER A 325 0.22 -19.26 16.79
N VAL A 326 -0.18 -19.21 15.52
CA VAL A 326 -0.88 -20.31 14.84
C VAL A 326 -0.02 -21.58 14.81
N ARG A 327 1.30 -21.42 14.74
CA ARG A 327 2.29 -22.50 14.90
C ARG A 327 3.46 -21.99 15.74
N ALA A 328 3.95 -22.83 16.65
CA ALA A 328 5.09 -22.52 17.51
C ALA A 328 6.29 -22.05 16.67
N ASP A 329 7.02 -21.06 17.19
CA ASP A 329 8.26 -20.50 16.61
C ASP A 329 8.13 -19.81 15.24
N ILE A 330 6.91 -19.56 14.76
CA ILE A 330 6.66 -18.87 13.50
C ILE A 330 6.03 -17.50 13.77
N SER A 331 6.75 -16.44 13.38
CA SER A 331 6.32 -15.06 13.62
C SER A 331 5.34 -14.60 12.54
N ASN A 332 5.74 -14.71 11.27
CA ASN A 332 4.95 -14.31 10.12
C ASN A 332 4.47 -15.55 9.37
N ALA A 333 3.16 -15.79 9.33
CA ALA A 333 2.60 -16.96 8.70
C ALA A 333 1.45 -16.59 7.77
N LEU A 334 1.40 -17.21 6.59
CA LEU A 334 0.23 -17.21 5.74
C LEU A 334 -0.50 -18.54 5.90
N VAL A 335 -1.81 -18.49 6.17
CA VAL A 335 -2.67 -19.67 6.14
C VAL A 335 -3.76 -19.44 5.09
N VAL A 336 -3.92 -20.41 4.20
CA VAL A 336 -4.97 -20.41 3.19
C VAL A 336 -5.93 -21.56 3.49
N TYR A 337 -7.22 -21.25 3.52
CA TYR A 337 -8.31 -22.20 3.58
C TYR A 337 -9.00 -22.22 2.22
N PRO A 338 -8.77 -23.26 1.40
CA PRO A 338 -9.42 -23.42 0.10
C PRO A 338 -10.95 -23.32 0.18
N PRO A 339 -11.65 -23.05 -0.93
CA PRO A 339 -13.10 -23.18 -1.00
C PRO A 339 -13.56 -24.52 -0.43
N LYS A 340 -14.71 -24.50 0.26
CA LYS A 340 -15.34 -25.66 0.91
C LYS A 340 -14.49 -26.35 2.00
N SER A 341 -13.34 -25.79 2.38
CA SER A 341 -12.44 -26.43 3.35
C SER A 341 -12.87 -26.21 4.81
N LEU A 342 -13.41 -25.03 5.16
CA LEU A 342 -13.90 -24.72 6.50
C LEU A 342 -15.36 -25.14 6.69
N PHE A 343 -16.19 -24.83 5.70
CA PHE A 343 -17.62 -25.15 5.66
C PHE A 343 -18.08 -25.33 4.20
N PRO A 344 -19.06 -26.21 3.92
CA PRO A 344 -19.50 -26.51 2.55
C PRO A 344 -19.98 -25.30 1.74
N GLU A 345 -20.51 -24.27 2.41
CA GLU A 345 -21.02 -23.04 1.81
C GLU A 345 -19.91 -22.03 1.48
N GLN A 346 -18.65 -22.33 1.83
CA GLN A 346 -17.50 -21.47 1.56
C GLN A 346 -17.17 -21.47 0.05
N LEU A 347 -17.67 -20.49 -0.68
CA LEU A 347 -17.45 -20.39 -2.14
C LEU A 347 -16.05 -19.84 -2.51
N THR A 348 -15.41 -19.09 -1.62
CA THR A 348 -14.12 -18.44 -1.87
C THR A 348 -13.06 -18.84 -0.84
N ALA A 349 -11.78 -18.79 -1.24
CA ALA A 349 -10.66 -19.07 -0.35
C ALA A 349 -10.59 -18.01 0.77
N VAL A 350 -10.41 -18.47 2.01
CA VAL A 350 -10.17 -17.58 3.16
C VAL A 350 -8.67 -17.54 3.43
N ARG A 351 -8.10 -16.33 3.51
CA ARG A 351 -6.67 -16.14 3.76
C ARG A 351 -6.46 -15.45 5.10
N VAL A 352 -5.52 -15.96 5.88
CA VAL A 352 -5.14 -15.42 7.20
C VAL A 352 -3.65 -15.12 7.17
N LEU A 353 -3.31 -13.84 7.27
CA LEU A 353 -1.93 -13.39 7.42
C LEU A 353 -1.67 -13.05 8.89
N GLN A 354 -0.89 -13.90 9.56
CA GLN A 354 -0.38 -13.62 10.90
C GLN A 354 0.91 -12.79 10.79
N LEU A 355 0.98 -11.70 11.53
CA LEU A 355 2.17 -10.84 11.62
C LEU A 355 2.71 -10.84 13.04
N GLY A 356 3.99 -11.13 13.18
CA GLY A 356 4.69 -11.11 14.46
C GLY A 356 5.06 -9.69 14.90
N LYS A 357 5.50 -9.57 16.16
CA LYS A 357 5.97 -8.30 16.76
C LYS A 357 6.94 -7.54 15.85
N GLY A 358 7.89 -8.26 15.23
CA GLY A 358 8.92 -7.65 14.38
C GLY A 358 8.40 -6.96 13.12
N ALA A 359 7.20 -7.29 12.63
CA ALA A 359 6.57 -6.61 11.49
C ALA A 359 5.75 -5.38 11.92
N LEU A 360 5.32 -5.32 13.20
CA LEU A 360 4.36 -4.34 13.72
C LEU A 360 4.99 -3.30 14.68
N LEU A 361 6.24 -3.47 15.12
CA LEU A 361 6.76 -2.93 16.39
C LEU A 361 6.80 -1.39 16.57
N SER A 362 6.65 -0.56 15.53
CA SER A 362 6.56 0.92 15.73
C SER A 362 5.14 1.47 15.59
N ALA A 363 4.26 0.79 14.85
CA ALA A 363 2.88 1.22 14.69
C ALA A 363 2.11 1.11 16.02
N MET A 364 2.38 0.05 16.80
CA MET A 364 1.72 -0.14 18.09
C MET A 364 2.33 0.68 19.24
N SER A 365 3.64 0.98 19.22
CA SER A 365 4.29 1.74 20.30
C SER A 365 3.87 3.22 20.34
N THR A 366 3.35 3.75 19.23
CA THR A 366 2.76 5.09 19.15
C THR A 366 1.27 5.11 19.52
N LEU A 367 0.56 4.00 19.28
CA LEU A 367 -0.88 3.86 19.57
C LEU A 367 -1.19 3.36 20.99
N ILE A 368 -0.27 2.64 21.63
CA ILE A 368 -0.39 2.17 23.01
C ILE A 368 0.58 2.97 23.89
N ARG A 369 0.23 4.22 24.19
CA ARG A 369 0.76 4.93 25.35
C ARG A 369 -0.38 5.17 26.34
N GLU A 370 -0.98 4.08 26.78
CA GLU A 370 -1.85 4.08 27.94
C GLU A 370 -0.98 4.06 29.20
N GLN A 371 -1.30 4.95 30.15
CA GLN A 371 -0.63 4.99 31.45
C GLN A 371 -0.95 3.71 32.21
N VAL A 372 -0.01 2.78 32.25
CA VAL A 372 -0.06 1.61 33.14
C VAL A 372 0.04 2.12 34.58
N PRO A 373 -0.91 1.81 35.48
CA PRO A 373 -0.70 2.02 36.90
C PRO A 373 0.41 1.06 37.36
N GLU A 374 1.45 1.60 37.99
CA GLU A 374 2.38 0.82 38.82
C GLU A 374 1.57 0.08 39.87
N ASN A 375 1.28 -1.21 39.63
CA ASN A 375 1.11 -2.30 40.61
C ASN A 375 0.36 -3.48 39.97
N LEU A 376 1.04 -4.21 39.11
CA LEU A 376 0.86 -5.66 39.07
C LEU A 376 2.26 -6.28 39.11
N GLN A 377 2.55 -6.89 40.25
CA GLN A 377 3.73 -7.70 40.47
C GLN A 377 3.82 -8.74 39.36
N THR A 378 4.89 -8.67 38.59
CA THR A 378 5.33 -9.71 37.66
C THR A 378 5.73 -10.93 38.47
N ASP A 379 4.81 -11.85 38.69
CA ASP A 379 5.18 -13.23 38.95
C ASP A 379 5.66 -13.84 37.62
N SER A 380 6.97 -13.93 37.51
CA SER A 380 7.69 -14.64 36.46
C SER A 380 7.41 -16.14 36.59
N ILE A 381 6.31 -16.61 36.01
CA ILE A 381 6.15 -18.02 35.67
C ILE A 381 6.76 -18.19 34.29
N VAL A 382 8.02 -18.59 34.26
CA VAL A 382 8.66 -19.21 33.10
C VAL A 382 8.03 -20.59 32.95
N GLU A 383 6.84 -20.64 32.36
CA GLU A 383 6.30 -21.89 31.83
C GLU A 383 6.91 -22.12 30.46
N ASN A 384 7.97 -22.93 30.46
CA ASN A 384 8.46 -23.65 29.29
C ASN A 384 7.37 -24.64 28.86
N ASP A 385 6.28 -24.14 28.28
CA ASP A 385 5.21 -25.00 27.81
C ASP A 385 5.43 -25.28 26.31
N THR A 386 6.09 -26.41 26.04
CA THR A 386 6.26 -26.98 24.70
C THR A 386 4.96 -27.59 24.14
N ALA A 387 3.82 -27.38 24.81
CA ALA A 387 2.50 -27.74 24.29
C ALA A 387 2.05 -26.68 23.28
N VAL A 388 1.57 -27.12 22.10
CA VAL A 388 0.96 -26.24 21.10
C VAL A 388 -0.39 -25.75 21.64
N THR A 389 -0.36 -24.72 22.49
CA THR A 389 -1.56 -24.05 22.97
C THR A 389 -2.17 -23.28 21.82
N LYS A 390 -3.43 -23.58 21.47
CA LYS A 390 -4.16 -22.84 20.44
C LYS A 390 -4.11 -21.33 20.74
N PRO A 391 -3.92 -20.46 19.73
CA PRO A 391 -3.83 -19.02 19.95
C PRO A 391 -5.14 -18.49 20.56
N VAL A 392 -5.01 -17.57 21.51
CA VAL A 392 -6.16 -16.95 22.18
C VAL A 392 -6.46 -15.61 21.53
N VAL A 393 -7.69 -15.42 21.04
CA VAL A 393 -8.13 -14.13 20.47
C VAL A 393 -8.39 -13.15 21.60
N LEU A 394 -7.67 -12.04 21.62
CA LEU A 394 -7.81 -10.95 22.59
C LEU A 394 -8.81 -9.90 22.10
N TRP A 395 -8.79 -9.60 20.80
CA TRP A 395 -9.64 -8.59 20.18
C TRP A 395 -9.91 -8.95 18.72
N ARG A 396 -11.06 -8.54 18.20
CA ARG A 396 -11.41 -8.69 16.78
C ARG A 396 -12.24 -7.52 16.26
N ALA A 397 -12.05 -7.17 15.00
CA ALA A 397 -12.95 -6.34 14.22
C ALA A 397 -13.20 -6.98 12.86
N LEU A 398 -14.44 -6.85 12.38
CA LEU A 398 -14.85 -7.32 11.07
C LEU A 398 -15.50 -6.15 10.33
N TYR A 399 -15.16 -6.01 9.05
CA TYR A 399 -15.81 -5.05 8.17
C TYR A 399 -15.91 -5.62 6.76
N VAL A 400 -16.85 -5.08 6.00
CA VAL A 400 -17.07 -5.44 4.59
C VAL A 400 -16.74 -4.21 3.75
N GLN A 401 -15.90 -4.41 2.74
CA GLN A 401 -15.53 -3.39 1.77
C GLN A 401 -16.20 -3.72 0.44
N GLU A 402 -16.88 -2.75 -0.16
CA GLU A 402 -17.38 -2.88 -1.54
C GLU A 402 -16.20 -2.76 -2.50
N LEU A 403 -16.14 -3.67 -3.49
CA LEU A 403 -15.18 -3.56 -4.58
C LEU A 403 -15.74 -2.66 -5.65
N VAL A 404 -14.94 -1.68 -6.03
CA VAL A 404 -15.25 -0.78 -7.12
C VAL A 404 -14.06 -0.72 -8.06
N LYS A 405 -14.31 -1.03 -9.34
CA LYS A 405 -13.33 -0.87 -10.40
C LYS A 405 -13.29 0.60 -10.79
N GLY A 406 -12.08 1.15 -10.89
CA GLY A 406 -11.89 2.51 -11.36
C GLY A 406 -12.31 2.64 -12.82
N GLU A 407 -12.94 3.74 -13.14
CA GLU A 407 -13.32 4.10 -14.50
C GLU A 407 -12.47 5.29 -14.96
N PHE A 408 -12.20 5.33 -16.25
CA PHE A 408 -11.35 6.35 -16.84
C PHE A 408 -12.16 7.15 -17.86
N GLY A 409 -12.40 8.42 -17.57
CA GLY A 409 -13.09 9.35 -18.45
C GLY A 409 -12.24 10.57 -18.76
N GLY A 410 -12.54 11.21 -19.90
CA GLY A 410 -11.82 12.35 -20.50
C GLY A 410 -10.94 13.15 -19.54
N ASP A 411 -11.54 14.07 -18.77
CA ASP A 411 -10.80 14.93 -17.82
C ASP A 411 -10.94 14.50 -16.35
N ILE A 412 -11.84 13.56 -16.05
CA ILE A 412 -12.08 13.05 -14.70
C ILE A 412 -12.00 11.53 -14.72
N SER A 413 -11.15 10.98 -13.84
CA SER A 413 -10.92 9.54 -13.69
C SER A 413 -11.08 9.13 -12.23
N SER A 414 -11.53 7.88 -11.99
CA SER A 414 -11.64 7.28 -10.66
C SER A 414 -10.63 6.15 -10.47
N THR A 415 -10.17 5.96 -9.24
CA THR A 415 -9.25 4.86 -8.88
C THR A 415 -10.00 3.63 -8.37
N SER A 416 -9.49 2.45 -8.69
CA SER A 416 -10.01 1.18 -8.16
C SER A 416 -9.80 1.06 -6.66
N SER A 417 -10.76 0.44 -5.97
CA SER A 417 -10.63 0.07 -4.56
C SER A 417 -9.61 -1.06 -4.37
N PRO A 418 -8.95 -1.19 -3.20
CA PRO A 418 -8.05 -2.30 -2.92
C PRO A 418 -8.75 -3.67 -2.99
N ASP A 419 -8.22 -4.56 -3.83
CA ASP A 419 -8.73 -5.91 -4.06
C ASP A 419 -8.46 -6.90 -2.90
N GLY A 420 -8.93 -8.14 -3.07
CA GLY A 420 -8.81 -9.21 -2.09
C GLY A 420 -7.53 -10.05 -2.20
N ASN A 421 -6.69 -9.77 -3.20
CA ASN A 421 -5.48 -10.52 -3.49
C ASN A 421 -4.39 -10.23 -2.46
N LEU A 422 -3.43 -11.16 -2.38
CA LEU A 422 -2.22 -10.99 -1.55
C LEU A 422 -1.12 -10.18 -2.25
N ASN A 423 -1.25 -9.96 -3.55
CA ASN A 423 -0.29 -9.23 -4.38
C ASN A 423 -0.87 -7.89 -4.83
N TYR A 424 -0.07 -7.10 -5.53
CA TYR A 424 -0.42 -5.74 -5.98
C TYR A 424 -0.70 -5.66 -7.48
N ASN A 425 -0.87 -6.79 -8.17
CA ASN A 425 -0.86 -6.79 -9.64
C ASN A 425 -2.01 -5.97 -10.22
N GLU A 426 -3.24 -6.18 -9.74
CA GLU A 426 -4.42 -5.49 -10.30
C GLU A 426 -4.36 -3.97 -10.06
N ILE A 427 -4.02 -3.54 -8.83
CA ILE A 427 -3.90 -2.11 -8.53
C ILE A 427 -2.74 -1.45 -9.27
N VAL A 428 -1.61 -2.15 -9.45
CA VAL A 428 -0.49 -1.65 -10.26
C VAL A 428 -0.91 -1.54 -11.72
N GLU A 429 -1.49 -2.59 -12.30
CA GLU A 429 -1.96 -2.59 -13.69
C GLU A 429 -2.99 -1.48 -13.94
N SER A 430 -3.97 -1.32 -13.04
CA SER A 430 -4.96 -0.24 -13.09
C SER A 430 -4.29 1.14 -13.02
N THR A 431 -3.26 1.30 -12.19
CA THR A 431 -2.49 2.54 -12.08
C THR A 431 -1.67 2.83 -13.33
N VAL A 432 -1.07 1.81 -13.96
CA VAL A 432 -0.33 1.96 -15.23
C VAL A 432 -1.27 2.41 -16.34
N LYS A 433 -2.44 1.75 -16.49
CA LYS A 433 -3.46 2.14 -17.47
C LYS A 433 -3.93 3.58 -17.26
N LEU A 434 -4.17 3.98 -16.02
CA LEU A 434 -4.53 5.37 -15.68
C LEU A 434 -3.41 6.34 -16.09
N TYR A 435 -2.16 6.02 -15.77
CA TYR A 435 -1.02 6.86 -16.12
C TYR A 435 -0.88 7.03 -17.64
N GLU A 436 -0.97 5.94 -18.40
CA GLU A 436 -0.89 5.95 -19.87
C GLU A 436 -1.99 6.81 -20.50
N GLN A 437 -3.19 6.83 -19.92
CA GLN A 437 -4.27 7.68 -20.40
C GLN A 437 -4.07 9.17 -20.04
N LEU A 438 -3.50 9.45 -18.87
CA LEU A 438 -3.23 10.82 -18.43
C LEU A 438 -2.05 11.47 -19.16
N MET A 439 -0.99 10.69 -19.41
CA MET A 439 0.30 11.19 -19.89
C MET A 439 0.65 10.73 -21.31
N GLY A 440 -0.13 9.82 -21.91
CA GLY A 440 0.22 9.09 -23.14
C GLY A 440 1.12 7.88 -22.88
N SER A 441 1.47 7.15 -23.94
CA SER A 441 2.33 5.94 -23.89
C SER A 441 3.82 6.27 -23.63
N GLY A 442 4.11 7.05 -22.59
CA GLY A 442 5.46 7.35 -22.14
C GLY A 442 5.93 6.36 -21.07
N GLU A 443 7.24 6.15 -20.98
CA GLU A 443 7.84 5.30 -19.94
C GLU A 443 7.43 5.74 -18.53
N LEU A 444 6.87 4.80 -17.77
CA LEU A 444 6.59 4.94 -16.35
C LEU A 444 7.92 4.92 -15.59
N PHE A 445 8.20 5.99 -14.82
CA PHE A 445 9.46 6.16 -14.09
C PHE A 445 10.74 6.13 -14.96
N LYS A 446 10.85 7.02 -15.95
CA LYS A 446 12.11 7.23 -16.70
C LYS A 446 13.34 7.22 -15.77
N GLU A 447 14.31 6.38 -16.10
CA GLU A 447 15.63 6.47 -15.47
C GLU A 447 16.23 7.83 -15.79
N GLU A 448 16.55 8.60 -14.74
CA GLU A 448 17.30 9.84 -14.92
C GLU A 448 18.73 9.45 -15.30
N THR A 449 19.10 9.57 -16.57
CA THR A 449 20.48 9.50 -17.02
C THR A 449 21.27 10.56 -16.27
N SER A 450 22.19 10.13 -15.41
CA SER A 450 23.15 11.01 -14.75
C SER A 450 24.04 11.64 -15.82
N GLN A 451 23.81 12.92 -16.11
CA GLN A 451 24.79 13.76 -16.77
C GLN A 451 25.93 14.04 -15.79
N GLU A 452 26.88 13.11 -15.67
CA GLU A 452 28.21 13.36 -15.10
C GLU A 452 29.08 12.14 -15.44
N ASN A 453 29.62 12.15 -16.66
CA ASN A 453 30.79 11.37 -17.09
C ASN A 453 31.40 11.98 -18.37
N THR A 454 31.38 13.31 -18.49
CA THR A 454 32.40 14.02 -19.28
C THR A 454 33.45 14.45 -18.28
N ALA A 455 34.39 13.56 -17.99
CA ALA A 455 35.67 13.98 -17.46
C ALA A 455 36.27 14.91 -18.50
N GLU A 456 36.49 16.16 -18.12
CA GLU A 456 37.36 17.08 -18.83
C GLU A 456 38.73 16.37 -18.91
N GLU A 457 39.15 16.02 -20.13
CA GLU A 457 40.56 15.78 -20.43
C GLU A 457 41.27 17.11 -20.18
N ASP A 458 41.84 17.25 -18.98
CA ASP A 458 42.77 18.31 -18.63
C ASP A 458 44.12 17.94 -19.27
N ASP A 459 44.39 18.56 -20.41
CA ASP A 459 45.71 18.62 -21.05
C ASP A 459 46.69 19.27 -20.08
N GLY A 460 47.43 18.43 -19.36
CA GLY A 460 48.53 18.82 -18.47
C GLY A 460 49.81 18.08 -18.82
N ASP A 461 50.41 18.47 -19.94
CA ASP A 461 51.85 18.27 -20.19
C ASP A 461 52.63 18.93 -19.05
N ASP A 462 53.38 18.14 -18.28
CA ASP A 462 54.64 18.58 -17.66
C ASP A 462 55.47 17.35 -17.30
N VAL A 463 56.27 16.92 -18.27
CA VAL A 463 57.46 16.10 -18.06
C VAL A 463 58.53 17.01 -17.47
N ILE A 464 58.84 16.82 -16.19
CA ILE A 464 60.08 17.33 -15.59
C ILE A 464 61.01 16.14 -15.40
N GLU A 465 62.10 16.16 -16.16
CA GLU A 465 63.30 15.35 -15.97
C GLU A 465 63.87 15.56 -14.57
N ASP A 466 64.15 14.46 -13.86
CA ASP A 466 65.48 14.15 -13.32
C ASP A 466 65.56 12.68 -12.87
#